data_AF-U9U8F6-F1
#
_entry.id   AF-U9U8F6-F1
#
_cell.length_a   1.000
_cell.length_b   1.000
_cell.length_c   1.000
_cell.angle_alpha   90.00
_cell.angle_beta   90.00
_cell.angle_gamma   90.00
#
_symmetry.space_group_name_H-M   'P 1'
#
loop_
_entity.id
_entity.type
_entity.pdbx_description
1 polymer ?
#
loop_
_entity_poly.entity_id
_entity_poly.type
_entity_poly.pdbx_seq_one_letter_code
_entity_poly.pdbx_strand_id
1 'polypeptide(L)'
;MDSFGLIKPSDASEICEKCYYICYAMRFQQNFKNWTSGNDNIDKFIQDTQLSAHEDVREVLEWIPYDRLYNIKYIAKDEFGKGKVYRANWIDGYISDYEDDESLDSESKNWIREGCN
;
A
#
# COMPACT_ATOMS: atom_id res chain seq x y z
N MET A 1 -24.81 5.47 -19.10
CA MET A 1 -24.44 6.87 -19.40
C MET A 1 -25.38 7.79 -18.61
N ASP A 2 -24.86 8.81 -17.95
CA ASP A 2 -25.70 9.92 -17.47
C ASP A 2 -25.78 11.01 -18.55
N SER A 3 -26.61 12.02 -18.30
CA SER A 3 -27.00 13.05 -19.27
C SER A 3 -25.85 13.95 -19.75
N PHE A 4 -24.62 13.75 -19.26
CA PHE A 4 -23.44 14.53 -19.63
C PHE A 4 -22.39 13.72 -20.41
N GLY A 5 -22.67 12.46 -20.76
CA GLY A 5 -21.73 11.63 -21.54
C GLY A 5 -20.43 11.31 -20.79
N LEU A 6 -20.41 11.54 -19.47
CA LEU A 6 -19.30 11.16 -18.61
C LEU A 6 -19.49 9.69 -18.23
N ILE A 7 -18.41 8.92 -18.35
CA ILE A 7 -18.35 7.55 -17.83
C ILE A 7 -18.64 7.65 -16.34
N LYS A 8 -19.67 6.91 -15.89
CA LYS A 8 -19.98 6.82 -14.45
C LYS A 8 -18.72 6.32 -13.73
N PRO A 9 -18.39 6.79 -12.52
CA PRO A 9 -17.20 6.35 -11.78
C PRO A 9 -17.17 4.85 -11.40
N SER A 10 -18.09 4.03 -11.92
CA SER A 10 -18.17 2.59 -11.69
C SER A 10 -17.36 1.74 -12.68
N ASP A 11 -16.85 2.31 -13.78
CA ASP A 11 -16.28 1.52 -14.88
C ASP A 11 -14.79 1.86 -15.13
N ALA A 12 -14.03 2.17 -14.07
CA ALA A 12 -12.58 2.06 -14.17
C ALA A 12 -12.25 0.57 -14.34
N SER A 13 -11.69 0.19 -15.49
CA SER A 13 -11.27 -1.19 -15.78
C SER A 13 -10.51 -1.75 -14.58
N GLU A 14 -11.09 -2.77 -13.91
CA GLU A 14 -10.40 -3.49 -12.83
C GLU A 14 -9.14 -4.22 -13.35
N ILE A 15 -9.08 -4.41 -14.67
CA ILE A 15 -8.00 -5.08 -15.38
C ILE A 15 -6.93 -4.06 -15.78
N CYS A 16 -5.68 -4.36 -15.47
CA CYS A 16 -4.53 -3.56 -15.89
C CYS A 16 -4.30 -3.70 -17.40
N GLU A 17 -4.23 -2.60 -18.14
CA GLU A 17 -3.98 -2.61 -19.60
C GLU A 17 -2.62 -3.22 -19.98
N LYS A 18 -1.62 -3.11 -19.09
CA LYS A 18 -0.28 -3.65 -19.31
C LYS A 18 -0.21 -5.16 -19.09
N CYS A 19 -0.93 -5.65 -18.07
CA CYS A 19 -0.83 -7.04 -17.63
C CYS A 19 -1.95 -7.92 -18.17
N TYR A 20 -3.10 -7.34 -18.57
CA TYR A 20 -4.33 -8.04 -18.97
C TYR A 20 -4.98 -8.90 -17.86
N TYR A 21 -4.62 -8.66 -16.59
CA TYR A 21 -5.29 -9.20 -15.40
C TYR A 21 -5.24 -8.16 -14.25
N ILE A 22 -5.83 -8.48 -13.09
CA ILE A 22 -5.77 -7.63 -11.88
C ILE A 22 -4.41 -7.83 -11.20
N CYS A 23 -3.46 -6.93 -11.47
CA CYS A 23 -2.11 -6.97 -10.92
C CYS A 23 -2.00 -6.18 -9.61
N TYR A 24 -0.85 -6.25 -8.93
CA TYR A 24 -0.65 -5.60 -7.62
C TYR A 24 -0.85 -4.08 -7.68
N ALA A 25 -0.38 -3.42 -8.74
CA ALA A 25 -0.58 -1.98 -8.95
C ALA A 25 -2.06 -1.57 -8.93
N MET A 26 -2.93 -2.35 -9.57
CA MET A 26 -4.37 -2.09 -9.56
C MET A 26 -4.98 -2.27 -8.16
N ARG A 27 -4.51 -3.28 -7.41
CA ARG A 27 -4.98 -3.54 -6.04
C ARG A 27 -4.54 -2.43 -5.08
N PHE A 28 -3.31 -1.92 -5.21
CA PHE A 28 -2.89 -0.74 -4.47
C PHE A 28 -3.74 0.48 -4.83
N GLN A 29 -3.98 0.73 -6.12
CA GLN A 29 -4.76 1.86 -6.59
C GLN A 29 -6.19 1.90 -6.02
N GLN A 30 -6.81 0.73 -5.83
CA GLN A 30 -8.13 0.62 -5.19
C GLN A 30 -8.14 1.15 -3.75
N ASN A 31 -6.99 1.08 -3.05
CA ASN A 31 -6.85 1.49 -1.66
C ASN A 31 -6.37 2.94 -1.48
N PHE A 32 -6.06 3.70 -2.54
CA PHE A 32 -5.54 5.07 -2.42
C PHE A 32 -6.50 6.05 -1.73
N LYS A 33 -7.81 5.76 -1.77
CA LYS A 33 -8.82 6.59 -1.09
C LYS A 33 -8.98 6.24 0.39
N ASN A 34 -8.40 5.13 0.83
CA ASN A 34 -8.57 4.60 2.19
C ASN A 34 -7.51 5.12 3.17
N TRP A 35 -6.47 5.79 2.68
CA TRP A 35 -5.42 6.35 3.52
C TRP A 35 -4.83 7.64 2.93
N THR A 36 -4.27 8.48 3.80
CA THR A 36 -3.44 9.63 3.46
C THR A 36 -2.49 9.89 4.63
N SER A 37 -1.27 10.36 4.33
CA SER A 37 -0.34 10.86 5.34
C SER A 37 -0.65 12.28 5.81
N GLY A 38 -1.58 12.97 5.13
CA GLY A 38 -1.78 14.41 5.26
C GLY A 38 -0.72 15.24 4.54
N ASN A 39 0.15 14.62 3.74
CA ASN A 39 1.15 15.29 2.90
C ASN A 39 1.12 14.73 1.47
N ASP A 40 0.57 15.51 0.55
CA ASP A 40 0.38 15.12 -0.85
C ASP A 40 1.67 14.68 -1.55
N ASN A 41 2.83 15.24 -1.19
CA ASN A 41 4.11 14.85 -1.80
C ASN A 41 4.56 13.46 -1.32
N ILE A 42 4.34 13.14 -0.04
CA ILE A 42 4.65 11.82 0.52
C ILE A 42 3.66 10.79 -0.04
N ASP A 43 2.37 11.13 -0.05
CA ASP A 43 1.33 10.26 -0.59
C ASP A 43 1.60 9.91 -2.05
N LYS A 44 1.90 10.92 -2.88
CA LYS A 44 2.25 10.71 -4.28
C LYS A 44 3.49 9.83 -4.43
N PHE A 45 4.54 10.07 -3.65
CA PHE A 45 5.77 9.27 -3.73
C PHE A 45 5.50 7.79 -3.41
N ILE A 46 4.73 7.52 -2.36
CA ILE A 46 4.34 6.15 -2.00
C ILE A 46 3.47 5.53 -3.11
N GLN A 47 2.44 6.25 -3.57
CA GLN A 47 1.56 5.79 -4.66
C GLN A 47 2.32 5.50 -5.95
N ASP A 48 3.32 6.30 -6.32
CA ASP A 48 4.15 6.10 -7.51
C ASP A 48 4.94 4.77 -7.43
N THR A 49 5.46 4.41 -6.24
CA THR A 49 6.11 3.10 -6.04
C THR A 49 5.10 1.95 -6.15
N GLN A 50 3.90 2.12 -5.59
CA GLN A 50 2.83 1.13 -5.61
C GLN A 50 2.26 0.90 -7.02
N LEU A 51 2.10 1.95 -7.83
CA LEU A 51 1.64 1.86 -9.22
C LEU A 51 2.67 1.18 -10.14
N SER A 52 3.95 1.19 -9.75
CA SER A 52 5.02 0.54 -10.51
C SER A 52 5.13 -0.96 -10.23
N ALA A 53 4.55 -1.42 -9.12
CA ALA A 53 4.57 -2.81 -8.68
C ALA A 53 3.48 -3.63 -9.36
N HIS A 54 3.74 -4.11 -10.57
CA HIS A 54 2.78 -4.97 -11.29
C HIS A 54 2.85 -6.43 -10.82
N GLU A 55 4.05 -6.97 -10.68
CA GLU A 55 4.29 -8.41 -10.45
C GLU A 55 5.08 -8.68 -9.16
N ASP A 56 5.65 -7.66 -8.54
CA ASP A 56 6.51 -7.78 -7.36
C ASP A 56 6.18 -6.67 -6.36
N VAL A 57 6.01 -7.04 -5.09
CA VAL A 57 5.69 -6.14 -3.98
C VAL A 57 6.90 -5.87 -3.07
N ARG A 58 8.04 -6.54 -3.27
CA ARG A 58 9.21 -6.47 -2.37
C ARG A 58 9.82 -5.07 -2.25
N GLU A 59 9.78 -4.31 -3.35
CA GLU A 59 10.34 -2.95 -3.42
C GLU A 59 9.29 -1.85 -3.20
N VAL A 60 8.07 -2.23 -2.79
CA VAL A 60 6.97 -1.28 -2.59
C VAL A 60 7.09 -0.59 -1.24
N LEU A 61 6.89 0.73 -1.24
CA LEU A 61 6.67 1.45 0.01
C LEU A 61 5.22 1.31 0.44
N GLU A 62 5.03 0.91 1.69
CA GLU A 62 3.71 0.80 2.30
C GLU A 62 3.46 1.94 3.29
N TRP A 63 2.24 2.50 3.21
CA TRP A 63 1.76 3.43 4.23
C TRP A 63 1.27 2.67 5.46
N ILE A 64 1.87 2.94 6.62
CA ILE A 64 1.48 2.34 7.89
C ILE A 64 0.85 3.42 8.78
N PRO A 65 -0.47 3.34 9.06
CA PRO A 65 -1.11 4.23 10.01
C PRO A 65 -0.48 4.10 11.41
N TYR A 66 -0.32 5.24 12.10
CA TYR A 66 0.41 5.29 13.36
C TYR A 66 -0.23 4.41 14.46
N ASP A 67 -1.55 4.28 14.46
CA ASP A 67 -2.32 3.44 15.37
C ASP A 67 -2.16 1.93 15.13
N ARG A 68 -1.54 1.54 14.01
CA ARG A 68 -1.11 0.14 13.74
C ARG A 68 0.28 -0.16 14.30
N LEU A 69 0.93 0.79 14.97
CA LEU A 69 2.23 0.62 15.60
C LEU A 69 2.08 0.53 17.12
N TYR A 70 2.82 -0.40 17.74
CA TYR A 70 2.84 -0.58 19.19
C TYR A 70 4.26 -0.81 19.71
N ASN A 71 4.43 -0.79 21.05
CA ASN A 71 5.74 -0.91 21.69
C ASN A 71 6.78 0.11 21.16
N ILE A 72 6.33 1.34 20.89
CA ILE A 72 7.15 2.41 20.32
C ILE A 72 8.22 2.84 21.32
N LYS A 73 9.50 2.64 20.98
CA LYS A 73 10.67 2.93 21.81
C LYS A 73 11.61 3.86 21.08
N TYR A 74 12.05 4.91 21.77
CA TYR A 74 13.08 5.80 21.27
C TYR A 74 14.42 5.08 21.16
N ILE A 75 15.13 5.26 20.04
CA ILE A 75 16.46 4.69 19.81
C ILE A 75 17.52 5.79 19.97
N ALA A 76 17.44 6.84 19.15
CA ALA A 76 18.45 7.88 19.07
C ALA A 76 17.90 9.12 18.35
N LYS A 77 18.68 10.21 18.33
CA LYS A 77 18.49 11.27 17.34
C LYS A 77 19.03 10.79 16.00
N ASP A 78 18.51 11.32 14.91
CA ASP A 78 19.10 11.08 13.59
C ASP A 78 20.51 11.67 13.50
N GLU A 79 21.24 11.29 12.45
CA GLU A 79 22.62 11.73 12.20
C GLU A 79 22.75 13.25 12.01
N PHE A 80 21.65 13.92 11.62
CA PHE A 80 21.60 15.37 11.44
C PHE A 80 21.17 16.12 12.72
N GLY A 81 20.85 15.41 13.81
CA GLY A 81 20.41 15.95 15.08
C GLY A 81 19.05 16.67 15.06
N LYS A 82 18.28 16.55 13.97
CA LYS A 82 16.99 17.23 13.75
C LYS A 82 15.80 16.30 13.95
N GLY A 83 15.98 15.02 13.61
CA GLY A 83 14.99 13.98 13.75
C GLY A 83 15.22 13.10 14.98
N LYS A 84 14.20 12.30 15.29
CA LYS A 84 14.25 11.26 16.32
C LYS A 84 13.94 9.92 15.65
N VAL A 85 14.74 8.92 15.96
CA VAL A 85 14.59 7.56 15.47
C VAL A 85 13.90 6.73 16.55
N TYR A 86 12.87 5.99 16.13
CA TYR A 86 12.09 5.11 16.99
C TYR A 86 12.06 3.69 16.40
N ARG A 87 11.96 2.70 17.27
CA ARG A 87 11.61 1.32 16.94
C ARG A 87 10.17 1.08 17.37
N ALA A 88 9.39 0.39 16.55
CA ALA A 88 8.05 -0.07 16.90
C ALA A 88 7.83 -1.48 16.39
N ASN A 89 6.83 -2.16 16.94
CA ASN A 89 6.25 -3.35 16.36
C ASN A 89 5.04 -2.94 15.50
N TRP A 90 4.82 -3.66 14.40
CA TRP A 90 3.68 -3.42 13.51
C TRP A 90 2.65 -4.54 13.69
N ILE A 91 1.39 -4.16 13.94
CA ILE A 91 0.29 -5.09 14.21
C ILE A 91 -0.03 -5.93 12.97
N ASP A 92 -0.09 -5.31 11.79
CA ASP A 92 -0.48 -6.03 10.58
C ASP A 92 0.60 -6.96 10.07
N GLY A 93 1.88 -6.62 10.28
CA GLY A 93 2.96 -7.30 9.59
C GLY A 93 3.11 -6.88 8.12
N TYR A 94 4.18 -7.33 7.47
CA TYR A 94 4.51 -6.95 6.09
C TYR A 94 3.71 -7.76 5.06
N ILE A 95 3.52 -7.21 3.85
CA ILE A 95 2.89 -7.93 2.73
C ILE A 95 3.76 -9.14 2.38
N SER A 96 3.15 -10.32 2.34
CA SER A 96 3.82 -11.54 1.91
C SER A 96 4.08 -11.51 0.40
N ASP A 97 5.29 -11.91 0.02
CA ASP A 97 5.79 -11.94 -1.36
C ASP A 97 5.89 -13.35 -1.94
N TYR A 98 5.10 -14.31 -1.44
CA TYR A 98 5.09 -15.67 -1.98
C TYR A 98 4.93 -15.65 -3.51
N GLU A 99 5.81 -16.37 -4.20
CA GLU A 99 5.98 -16.34 -5.67
C GLU A 99 4.76 -16.87 -6.43
N ASP A 100 3.83 -17.53 -5.74
CA ASP A 100 2.56 -18.01 -6.28
C ASP A 100 1.40 -17.04 -5.91
N ASP A 101 0.26 -17.13 -6.62
CA ASP A 101 -0.95 -16.28 -6.56
C ASP A 101 -1.70 -16.26 -5.19
N GLU A 102 -0.96 -16.46 -4.09
CA GLU A 102 -1.38 -16.55 -2.70
C GLU A 102 -0.80 -15.41 -1.85
N SER A 103 -0.33 -14.30 -2.43
CA SER A 103 -0.06 -13.07 -1.67
C SER A 103 -1.35 -12.36 -1.21
N LEU A 104 -2.50 -12.97 -1.51
CA LEU A 104 -3.83 -12.40 -1.38
C LEU A 104 -4.80 -13.45 -0.86
N ASP A 105 -5.63 -13.03 0.09
CA ASP A 105 -6.72 -13.88 0.55
C ASP A 105 -7.85 -13.88 -0.50
N SER A 106 -8.08 -15.04 -1.11
CA SER A 106 -9.07 -15.22 -2.18
C SER A 106 -10.50 -14.87 -1.77
N GLU A 107 -10.81 -14.90 -0.47
CA GLU A 107 -12.15 -14.60 0.06
C GLU A 107 -12.33 -13.12 0.43
N SER A 108 -11.34 -12.49 1.07
CA SER A 108 -11.44 -11.10 1.53
C SER A 108 -10.81 -10.05 0.61
N LYS A 109 -10.08 -10.48 -0.44
CA LYS A 109 -9.29 -9.61 -1.34
C LYS A 109 -8.23 -8.75 -0.63
N ASN A 110 -7.90 -9.07 0.61
CA ASN A 110 -6.87 -8.38 1.38
C ASN A 110 -5.48 -8.97 1.11
N TRP A 111 -4.45 -8.18 1.41
CA TRP A 111 -3.06 -8.65 1.40
C TRP A 111 -2.85 -9.71 2.48
N ILE A 112 -2.19 -10.81 2.12
CA ILE A 112 -1.68 -11.76 3.09
C ILE A 112 -0.49 -11.11 3.81
N ARG A 113 -0.46 -11.28 5.12
CA ARG A 113 0.48 -10.61 6.01
C ARG A 113 1.33 -11.61 6.78
N GLU A 114 2.59 -11.25 6.99
CA GLU A 114 3.53 -12.01 7.80
C GLU A 114 4.23 -11.15 8.85
N GLY A 115 4.80 -11.82 9.86
CA GLY A 115 5.49 -11.14 10.96
C GLY A 115 4.53 -10.51 11.98
N CYS A 116 3.23 -10.82 11.88
CA CYS A 116 2.21 -10.47 12.87
C CYS A 116 2.58 -11.11 14.22
N ASN A 117 2.71 -10.31 15.28
CA ASN A 117 2.97 -10.77 16.66
C ASN A 117 1.90 -10.25 17.61
#